data_AF-A0A7C6Z1S0-F1
#
_entry.id   AF-A0A7C6Z1S0-F1
#
_cell.length_a   1.000
_cell.length_b   1.000
_cell.length_c   1.000
_cell.angle_alpha   90.00
_cell.angle_beta   90.00
_cell.angle_gamma   90.00
#
_symmetry.space_group_name_H-M   'P 1'
#
loop_
_entity.id
_entity.type
_entity.pdbx_description
1 polymer ?
#
loop_
_entity_poly.entity_id
_entity_poly.type
_entity_poly.pdbx_seq_one_letter_code
_entity_poly.pdbx_strand_id
1 'polypeptide(L)'
;TPGERSIIFDLNGHQVGRLPSGPIKEEGVVPKLFRRYPNLYGDLSDYTAYNAISRDTEYGPKFLEEFQDRLFFGTDMCFADMPVPLTDLLINWRDTNKISQTVFNKIARENAIKLLGLD
;
A
#
# COMPACT_ATOMS: atom_id res chain seq x y z
N THR A 1 2.86 -14.22 15.11
CA THR A 1 1.68 -13.37 15.37
C THR A 1 1.56 -12.27 14.30
N PRO A 2 0.46 -11.49 14.20
CA PRO A 2 0.41 -10.32 13.33
C PRO A 2 1.56 -9.32 13.55
N GLY A 3 2.05 -9.21 14.79
CA GLY A 3 3.21 -8.36 15.14
C GLY A 3 4.53 -8.83 14.53
N GLU A 4 4.72 -10.12 14.25
CA GLU A 4 5.97 -10.62 13.65
C GLU A 4 6.09 -10.29 12.15
N ARG A 5 5.02 -9.78 11.53
CA ARG A 5 4.91 -9.53 10.07
C ARG A 5 5.22 -8.09 9.67
N SER A 6 5.86 -7.32 10.54
CA SER A 6 6.30 -5.95 10.29
C SER A 6 7.75 -5.77 10.71
N ILE A 7 8.37 -4.67 10.30
CA ILE A 7 9.67 -4.26 10.85
C ILE A 7 9.43 -3.78 12.28
N ILE A 8 9.87 -4.57 13.26
CA ILE A 8 9.78 -4.25 14.69
C ILE A 8 11.19 -4.27 15.27
N PHE A 9 11.51 -3.29 16.09
CA PHE A 9 12.76 -3.21 16.85
C PHE A 9 12.51 -3.48 18.33
N ASP A 10 13.45 -4.19 18.98
CA ASP A 10 13.46 -4.35 20.44
C ASP A 10 14.00 -3.08 21.13
N LEU A 11 14.02 -3.07 22.47
CA LEU A 11 14.51 -1.93 23.26
C LEU A 11 16.01 -1.63 23.07
N ASN A 12 16.77 -2.57 22.48
CA ASN A 12 18.19 -2.41 22.17
C ASN A 12 18.42 -2.01 20.71
N GLY A 13 17.34 -1.79 19.93
CA GLY A 13 17.42 -1.43 18.52
C GLY A 13 17.65 -2.61 17.57
N HIS A 14 17.52 -3.86 18.02
CA HIS A 14 17.62 -5.01 17.14
C HIS A 14 16.30 -5.26 16.41
N GLN A 15 16.38 -5.52 15.11
CA GLN A 15 15.19 -5.87 14.33
C GLN A 15 14.74 -7.30 14.65
N VAL A 16 13.57 -7.44 15.28
CA VAL A 16 12.97 -8.72 15.68
C VAL A 16 11.79 -9.15 14.80
N GLY A 17 11.14 -8.22 14.09
CA GLY A 17 10.08 -8.52 13.13
C GLY A 17 10.57 -8.56 11.68
N ARG A 18 9.87 -9.28 10.79
CA ARG A 18 10.20 -9.36 9.36
C ARG A 18 8.94 -9.20 8.51
N LEU A 19 9.09 -8.56 7.37
CA LEU A 19 8.01 -8.52 6.39
C LEU A 19 7.75 -9.93 5.85
N PRO A 20 6.47 -10.32 5.67
CA PRO A 20 6.13 -11.62 5.12
C PRO A 20 6.61 -11.73 3.67
N SER A 21 7.21 -12.87 3.34
CA SER A 21 7.58 -13.22 1.97
C SER A 21 6.56 -14.19 1.36
N GLY A 22 6.36 -14.10 0.05
CA GLY A 22 5.50 -15.01 -0.71
C GLY A 22 4.02 -14.58 -0.74
N PRO A 23 3.18 -15.38 -1.41
CA PRO A 23 1.80 -15.01 -1.73
C PRO A 23 0.89 -14.97 -0.49
N ILE A 24 -0.25 -14.31 -0.65
CA ILE A 24 -1.29 -14.20 0.37
C ILE A 24 -2.08 -15.52 0.40
N LYS A 25 -1.92 -16.27 1.50
CA LYS A 25 -2.66 -17.53 1.69
C LYS A 25 -4.12 -17.31 2.06
N GLU A 26 -4.38 -16.29 2.88
CA GLU A 26 -5.71 -15.98 3.42
C GLU A 26 -5.88 -14.46 3.58
N GLU A 27 -7.12 -13.99 3.44
CA GLU A 27 -7.45 -12.57 3.61
C GLU A 27 -7.15 -12.07 5.03
N GLY A 28 -6.41 -10.97 5.12
CA GLY A 28 -6.09 -10.31 6.39
C GLY A 28 -7.27 -9.54 6.99
N VAL A 29 -7.02 -8.88 8.11
CA VAL A 29 -8.04 -8.05 8.79
C VAL A 29 -8.30 -6.73 8.07
N VAL A 30 -7.32 -6.20 7.33
CA VAL A 30 -7.41 -4.88 6.68
C VAL A 30 -8.60 -4.78 5.71
N PRO A 31 -8.79 -5.69 4.73
CA PRO A 31 -9.99 -5.66 3.86
C PRO A 31 -11.31 -5.68 4.64
N LYS A 32 -11.39 -6.49 5.71
CA LYS A 32 -12.58 -6.57 6.57
C LYS A 32 -12.88 -5.23 7.24
N LEU A 33 -11.84 -4.52 7.70
CA LEU A 33 -11.98 -3.20 8.30
C LEU A 33 -12.36 -2.13 7.26
N PHE A 34 -11.77 -2.17 6.07
CA PHE A 34 -12.13 -1.25 4.98
C PHE A 34 -13.61 -1.41 4.59
N ARG A 35 -14.12 -2.64 4.45
CA ARG A 35 -15.54 -2.90 4.15
C ARG A 35 -16.46 -2.43 5.28
N ARG A 36 -16.02 -2.56 6.54
CA ARG A 36 -16.83 -2.22 7.73
C ARG A 36 -16.88 -0.72 8.01
N TYR A 37 -15.76 -0.01 7.83
CA TYR A 37 -15.62 1.38 8.23
C TYR A 37 -15.45 2.26 6.99
N PRO A 38 -16.49 2.99 6.54
CA PRO A 38 -16.41 3.81 5.33
C PRO A 38 -15.46 5.01 5.49
N ASN A 39 -15.15 5.39 6.72
CA ASN A 39 -14.21 6.46 7.07
C ASN A 39 -12.78 5.96 7.36
N LEU A 40 -12.49 4.68 7.11
CA LEU A 40 -11.11 4.17 7.16
C LEU A 40 -10.41 4.47 5.84
N TYR A 41 -9.23 5.07 5.95
CA TYR A 41 -8.34 5.41 4.85
C TYR A 41 -7.02 4.66 5.01
N GLY A 42 -6.30 4.46 3.91
CA GLY A 42 -4.96 3.85 3.92
C GLY A 42 -3.98 4.65 3.08
N ASP A 43 -2.87 5.04 3.67
CA ASP A 43 -1.73 5.54 2.93
C ASP A 43 -0.86 4.35 2.45
N LEU A 44 -0.43 4.43 1.20
CA LEU A 44 0.53 3.53 0.59
C LEU A 44 1.86 4.26 0.58
N SER A 45 2.59 4.14 1.69
CA SER A 45 3.85 4.82 1.96
C SER A 45 4.93 3.82 2.41
N ASP A 46 6.20 4.18 2.19
CA ASP A 46 7.38 3.36 2.50
C ASP A 46 7.43 1.98 1.78
N TYR A 47 8.51 1.25 2.04
CA TYR A 47 8.72 -0.12 1.58
C TYR A 47 7.70 -1.11 2.16
N THR A 48 7.13 -0.85 3.33
CA THR A 48 6.16 -1.77 3.94
C THR A 48 4.84 -1.84 3.14
N ALA A 49 4.32 -0.71 2.65
CA ALA A 49 3.17 -0.70 1.75
C ALA A 49 3.51 -1.37 0.42
N TYR A 50 4.68 -1.06 -0.16
CA TYR A 50 5.17 -1.73 -1.37
C TYR A 50 5.19 -3.25 -1.19
N ASN A 51 5.78 -3.77 -0.10
CA ASN A 51 5.84 -5.20 0.16
C ASN A 51 4.44 -5.81 0.33
N ALA A 52 3.55 -5.13 1.05
CA ALA A 52 2.21 -5.62 1.34
C ALA A 52 1.40 -5.91 0.06
N ILE A 53 1.52 -5.04 -0.95
CA ILE A 53 0.79 -5.20 -2.22
C ILE A 53 1.58 -5.97 -3.28
N SER A 54 2.91 -5.87 -3.33
CA SER A 54 3.72 -6.46 -4.41
C SER A 54 4.07 -7.93 -4.21
N ARG A 55 4.07 -8.43 -2.96
CA ARG A 55 4.44 -9.82 -2.65
C ARG A 55 3.50 -10.88 -3.24
N ASP A 56 2.32 -10.45 -3.69
CA ASP A 56 1.34 -11.27 -4.40
C ASP A 56 0.77 -10.48 -5.59
N THR A 57 1.24 -10.83 -6.79
CA THR A 57 0.92 -10.10 -8.02
C THR A 57 -0.53 -10.23 -8.48
N GLU A 58 -1.29 -11.14 -7.88
CA GLU A 58 -2.70 -11.37 -8.18
C GLU A 58 -3.63 -10.76 -7.12
N TYR A 59 -3.20 -10.75 -5.85
CA TYR A 59 -3.98 -10.17 -4.78
C TYR A 59 -3.82 -8.65 -4.69
N GLY A 60 -2.59 -8.13 -4.81
CA GLY A 60 -2.30 -6.70 -4.68
C GLY A 60 -3.18 -5.82 -5.58
N PRO A 61 -3.24 -6.07 -6.90
CA PRO A 61 -4.09 -5.28 -7.79
C PRO A 61 -5.57 -5.36 -7.43
N LYS A 62 -6.08 -6.52 -7.00
CA LYS A 62 -7.48 -6.68 -6.56
C LYS A 62 -7.80 -5.84 -5.33
N PHE A 63 -6.86 -5.77 -4.38
CA PHE A 63 -7.00 -4.91 -3.20
C PHE A 63 -7.09 -3.43 -3.60
N LEU A 64 -6.23 -2.99 -4.53
CA LEU A 64 -6.26 -1.62 -5.03
C LEU A 64 -7.57 -1.30 -5.76
N GLU A 65 -8.05 -2.21 -6.62
CA GLU A 65 -9.32 -2.06 -7.35
C GLU A 65 -10.51 -1.93 -6.38
N GLU A 66 -10.58 -2.79 -5.37
CA GLU A 66 -11.68 -2.80 -4.40
C GLU A 66 -11.72 -1.54 -3.53
N PHE A 67 -10.56 -1.06 -3.06
CA PHE A 67 -10.46 0.02 -2.08
C PHE A 67 -9.97 1.36 -2.65
N GLN A 68 -9.98 1.50 -3.98
CA GLN A 68 -9.39 2.60 -4.73
C GLN A 68 -9.77 4.01 -4.26
N ASP A 69 -10.96 4.23 -3.72
CA ASP A 69 -11.46 5.56 -3.33
C ASP A 69 -10.91 6.07 -2.00
N ARG A 70 -10.15 5.24 -1.28
CA ARG A 70 -9.67 5.53 0.08
C ARG A 70 -8.20 5.18 0.29
N LEU A 71 -7.46 5.03 -0.80
CA LEU A 71 -6.04 4.77 -0.81
C LEU A 71 -5.28 5.98 -1.38
N PHE A 72 -4.11 6.28 -0.82
CA PHE A 72 -3.32 7.45 -1.18
C PHE A 72 -1.86 7.07 -1.35
N PHE A 73 -1.23 7.48 -2.43
CA PHE A 73 0.21 7.37 -2.58
C PHE A 73 0.94 8.35 -1.66
N GLY A 74 2.00 7.87 -0.99
CA GLY A 74 2.97 8.68 -0.26
C GLY A 74 4.37 8.09 -0.43
N THR A 75 5.41 8.93 -0.34
CA THR A 75 6.79 8.46 -0.56
C THR A 75 7.46 7.94 0.71
N ASP A 76 7.14 8.54 1.85
CA ASP A 76 7.88 8.37 3.13
C ASP A 76 9.40 8.57 2.98
N MET A 77 9.80 9.50 2.10
CA MET A 77 11.21 9.76 1.84
C MET A 77 11.89 10.47 3.01
N CYS A 78 12.93 9.84 3.55
CA CYS A 78 13.78 10.43 4.58
C CYS A 78 15.00 11.19 4.01
N PHE A 79 15.31 11.00 2.73
CA PHE A 79 16.47 11.60 2.06
C PHE A 79 16.23 11.72 0.54
N ALA A 80 16.97 12.62 -0.12
CA ALA A 80 16.64 13.11 -1.47
C ALA A 80 16.66 12.04 -2.57
N ASP A 81 17.53 11.05 -2.46
CA ASP A 81 17.72 9.96 -3.41
C ASP A 81 17.19 8.61 -2.90
N MET A 82 16.33 8.62 -1.88
CA MET A 82 15.68 7.42 -1.37
C MET A 82 14.83 6.76 -2.47
N PRO A 83 15.07 5.49 -2.82
CA PRO A 83 14.25 4.79 -3.81
C PRO A 83 12.80 4.63 -3.33
N VAL A 84 11.84 4.89 -4.22
CA VAL A 84 10.41 4.70 -3.95
C VAL A 84 9.85 3.66 -4.93
N PRO A 85 10.11 2.35 -4.73
CA PRO A 85 9.74 1.30 -5.70
C PRO A 85 8.23 1.20 -5.95
N LEU A 86 7.41 1.77 -5.06
CA LEU A 86 5.96 1.86 -5.22
C LEU A 86 5.56 2.67 -6.47
N THR A 87 6.32 3.70 -6.86
CA THR A 87 5.99 4.49 -8.07
C THR A 87 6.05 3.63 -9.32
N ASP A 88 7.16 2.90 -9.49
CA ASP A 88 7.40 2.06 -10.66
C ASP A 88 6.39 0.90 -10.72
N LEU A 89 6.04 0.34 -9.57
CA LEU A 89 5.03 -0.71 -9.47
C LEU A 89 3.66 -0.23 -9.95
N LEU A 90 3.18 0.92 -9.45
CA LEU A 90 1.86 1.44 -9.83
C LEU A 90 1.81 1.85 -11.30
N ILE A 91 2.88 2.45 -11.83
CA ILE A 91 3.02 2.77 -13.26
C ILE A 91 2.99 1.48 -14.09
N ASN A 92 3.78 0.47 -13.72
CA ASN A 92 3.81 -0.81 -14.42
C ASN A 92 2.44 -1.50 -14.39
N TRP A 93 1.75 -1.53 -13.25
CA TRP A 93 0.43 -2.16 -13.15
C TRP A 93 -0.63 -1.45 -13.97
N ARG A 94 -0.56 -0.12 -14.08
CA ARG A 94 -1.41 0.64 -15.01
C ARG A 94 -1.09 0.26 -16.46
N ASP A 95 0.18 0.30 -16.85
CA ASP A 95 0.62 0.09 -18.24
C ASP A 95 0.37 -1.35 -18.72
N THR A 96 0.39 -2.31 -17.79
CA THR A 96 0.11 -3.73 -18.05
C THR A 96 -1.34 -4.12 -17.80
N ASN A 97 -2.22 -3.16 -17.49
CA ASN A 97 -3.64 -3.37 -17.16
C ASN A 97 -3.89 -4.34 -15.99
N LYS A 98 -2.96 -4.43 -15.02
CA LYS A 98 -3.20 -5.08 -13.74
C LYS A 98 -4.13 -4.26 -12.85
N ILE A 99 -4.08 -2.94 -12.97
CA ILE A 99 -5.09 -2.01 -12.44
C ILE A 99 -5.57 -1.07 -13.55
N SER A 100 -6.79 -0.57 -13.43
CA SER A 100 -7.32 0.41 -14.37
C SER A 100 -6.65 1.78 -14.26
N GLN A 101 -6.71 2.57 -15.33
CA GLN A 101 -6.29 3.97 -15.32
C GLN A 101 -6.99 4.79 -14.22
N THR A 102 -8.28 4.51 -13.99
CA THR A 102 -9.08 5.15 -12.94
C THR A 102 -8.52 4.87 -11.56
N VAL A 103 -8.20 3.60 -11.24
CA VAL A 103 -7.59 3.23 -9.96
C VAL A 103 -6.25 3.92 -9.77
N PHE A 104 -5.41 3.91 -10.81
CA PHE A 104 -4.12 4.60 -10.76
C PHE A 104 -4.30 6.08 -10.45
N ASN A 105 -5.18 6.79 -11.17
CA ASN A 105 -5.38 8.24 -10.97
C ASN A 105 -5.90 8.57 -9.57
N LYS A 106 -6.85 7.79 -9.07
CA LYS A 106 -7.41 7.97 -7.72
C LYS A 106 -6.33 7.87 -6.65
N ILE A 107 -5.56 6.79 -6.69
CA ILE A 107 -4.53 6.50 -5.69
C ILE A 107 -3.37 7.49 -5.82
N ALA A 108 -2.92 7.79 -7.04
CA ALA A 108 -1.76 8.64 -7.29
C ALA A 108 -2.04 10.13 -7.03
N ARG A 109 -3.30 10.59 -7.11
CA ARG A 109 -3.61 12.02 -7.05
C ARG A 109 -5.02 12.37 -6.57
N GLU A 110 -6.05 11.84 -7.21
CA GLU A 110 -7.40 12.43 -7.11
C GLU A 110 -8.00 12.31 -5.70
N ASN A 111 -7.74 11.20 -4.99
CA ASN A 111 -8.21 11.05 -3.62
C ASN A 111 -7.59 12.10 -2.69
N ALA A 112 -6.29 12.37 -2.84
CA ALA A 112 -5.58 13.35 -2.01
C ALA A 112 -6.15 14.76 -2.21
N ILE A 113 -6.43 15.14 -3.47
CA ILE A 113 -7.09 16.42 -3.79
C ILE A 113 -8.43 16.53 -3.08
N LYS A 114 -9.27 15.50 -3.20
CA LYS A 114 -10.59 15.47 -2.60
C LYS A 114 -10.54 15.52 -1.07
N LEU A 115 -9.63 14.76 -0.45
CA LEU A 115 -9.53 14.68 1.02
C LEU A 115 -8.97 15.96 1.63
N LEU A 116 -7.97 16.57 0.98
CA LEU A 116 -7.23 17.72 1.51
C LEU A 116 -7.75 19.07 0.99
N GLY A 117 -8.69 19.08 0.03
CA GLY A 117 -9.27 20.30 -0.53
C GLY A 117 -8.27 21.13 -1.32
N LEU A 118 -7.52 20.49 -2.23
CA LEU A 118 -6.41 21.10 -2.98
C LEU A 118 -6.81 21.73 -4.32
N ASP A 119 -8.07 22.13 -4.46
CA ASP A 119 -8.61 22.81 -5.66
C ASP A 119 -8.27 24.31 -5.69
#